data_AF-A0A7H4PK65-F1
#
_entry.id   AF-A0A7H4PK65-F1
#
_cell.length_a   1.000
_cell.length_b   1.000
_cell.length_c   1.000
_cell.angle_alpha   90.00
_cell.angle_beta   90.00
_cell.angle_gamma   90.00
#
_symmetry.space_group_name_H-M   'P 1'
#
loop_
_entity.id
_entity.type
_entity.pdbx_description
1 polymer ?
#
loop_
_entity_poly.entity_id
_entity_poly.type
_entity_poly.pdbx_seq_one_letter_code
_entity_poly.pdbx_strand_id
1 'polypeptide(L)'
;MRASAQQASADVAPAQAPSPAPAELDARSERLIMALVFAAKSDGHIDERERANIEEQLRAANVDVQGRVLIDRALAQPLDPQSLAQGISSEQEALEVYYISCAVIDIDHFMERSYLNALGEALKLPQEVREDIERDIQAQKQAVTL
;
A
#
# COMPACT_ATOMS: atom_id res chain seq x y z
N MET A 1 -76.77 0.95 -18.63
CA MET A 1 -76.31 0.82 -17.22
C MET A 1 -75.02 0.03 -17.21
N ARG A 2 -73.95 0.62 -16.63
CA ARG A 2 -72.88 0.00 -15.77
C ARG A 2 -72.16 -1.26 -16.28
N ALA A 3 -70.86 -1.46 -16.13
CA ALA A 3 -69.73 -0.74 -15.53
C ALA A 3 -68.49 -1.55 -15.95
N SER A 4 -67.34 -0.91 -16.17
CA SER A 4 -66.02 -1.56 -16.10
C SER A 4 -64.93 -0.51 -16.18
N ALA A 5 -64.19 -0.33 -15.09
CA ALA A 5 -62.73 -0.46 -15.07
C ALA A 5 -62.21 0.00 -13.70
N GLN A 6 -61.90 -0.99 -12.87
CA GLN A 6 -61.08 -0.83 -11.67
C GLN A 6 -59.63 -0.56 -12.14
N GLN A 7 -59.11 0.64 -11.88
CA GLN A 7 -57.68 0.93 -11.98
C GLN A 7 -56.98 0.38 -10.74
N ALA A 8 -56.07 -0.58 -10.93
CA ALA A 8 -55.09 -0.98 -9.93
C ALA A 8 -53.74 -0.39 -10.36
N SER A 9 -53.31 0.66 -9.67
CA SER A 9 -51.97 1.23 -9.81
C SER A 9 -50.99 0.33 -9.05
N ALA A 10 -50.10 -0.34 -9.76
CA ALA A 10 -48.97 -1.03 -9.17
C ALA A 10 -47.85 0.00 -8.92
N ASP A 11 -47.59 0.26 -7.65
CA ASP A 11 -46.48 1.06 -7.15
C ASP A 11 -45.16 0.30 -7.44
N VAL A 12 -44.35 0.82 -8.36
CA VAL A 12 -43.04 0.26 -8.68
C VAL A 12 -42.00 1.03 -7.88
N ALA A 13 -41.55 0.46 -6.77
CA ALA A 13 -40.43 0.99 -6.00
C ALA A 13 -39.16 1.08 -6.89
N PRO A 14 -38.34 2.13 -6.75
CA PRO A 14 -37.15 2.29 -7.57
C PRO A 14 -36.12 1.21 -7.23
N ALA A 15 -35.74 0.43 -8.24
CA ALA A 15 -34.65 -0.52 -8.15
C ALA A 15 -33.35 0.23 -7.82
N GLN A 16 -32.79 -0.03 -6.64
CA GLN A 16 -31.46 0.45 -6.26
C GLN A 16 -30.44 -0.17 -7.24
N ALA A 17 -29.65 0.67 -7.91
CA ALA A 17 -28.55 0.20 -8.74
C ALA A 17 -27.56 -0.59 -7.89
N PRO A 18 -26.98 -1.69 -8.40
CA PRO A 18 -25.98 -2.45 -7.66
C PRO A 18 -24.79 -1.53 -7.33
N SER A 19 -24.40 -1.48 -6.05
CA SER A 19 -23.16 -0.83 -5.64
C SER A 19 -21.99 -1.47 -6.38
N PRO A 20 -20.99 -0.70 -6.84
CA PRO A 20 -19.81 -1.27 -7.47
C PRO A 20 -19.14 -2.24 -6.49
N ALA A 21 -18.76 -3.43 -6.96
CA ALA A 21 -17.94 -4.36 -6.19
C ALA A 21 -16.65 -3.63 -5.77
N PRO A 22 -16.13 -3.87 -4.56
CA PRO A 22 -14.86 -3.28 -4.17
C PRO A 22 -13.79 -3.74 -5.17
N ALA A 23 -12.92 -2.82 -5.58
CA ALA A 23 -11.84 -3.13 -6.50
C ALA A 23 -10.92 -4.17 -5.85
N GLU A 24 -10.77 -5.33 -6.49
CA GLU A 24 -9.76 -6.31 -6.11
C GLU A 24 -8.38 -5.68 -6.30
N LEU A 25 -7.54 -5.72 -5.27
CA LEU A 25 -6.16 -5.23 -5.37
C LEU A 25 -5.37 -6.18 -6.28
N ASP A 26 -4.61 -5.62 -7.22
CA ASP A 26 -3.66 -6.42 -7.97
C ASP A 26 -2.42 -6.76 -7.13
N ALA A 27 -1.70 -7.81 -7.54
CA ALA A 27 -0.56 -8.31 -6.77
C ALA A 27 0.57 -7.27 -6.59
N ARG A 28 0.71 -6.33 -7.53
CA ARG A 28 1.68 -5.23 -7.43
C ARG A 28 1.26 -4.27 -6.32
N SER A 29 0.01 -3.82 -6.34
CA SER A 29 -0.53 -2.88 -5.36
C SER A 29 -0.51 -3.47 -3.95
N GLU A 30 -0.86 -4.75 -3.79
CA GLU A 30 -0.70 -5.45 -2.51
C GLU A 30 0.75 -5.40 -2.01
N ARG A 31 1.71 -5.71 -2.88
CA ARG A 31 3.14 -5.71 -2.55
C ARG A 31 3.65 -4.33 -2.15
N LEU A 32 3.21 -3.27 -2.83
CA LEU A 32 3.59 -1.90 -2.47
C LEU A 32 3.05 -1.50 -1.09
N ILE A 33 1.83 -1.94 -0.74
CA ILE A 33 1.27 -1.73 0.60
C ILE A 33 2.09 -2.50 1.65
N MET A 34 2.42 -3.78 1.39
CA MET A 34 3.29 -4.54 2.29
C MET A 34 4.67 -3.89 2.44
N ALA A 35 5.27 -3.39 1.35
CA ALA A 35 6.56 -2.72 1.38
C ALA A 35 6.53 -1.45 2.24
N LEU A 36 5.45 -0.67 2.13
CA LEU A 36 5.21 0.51 2.96
C LEU A 36 5.15 0.16 4.45
N VAL A 37 4.41 -0.88 4.82
CA VAL A 37 4.29 -1.31 6.23
C VAL A 37 5.59 -1.93 6.74
N PHE A 38 6.30 -2.72 5.94
CA PHE A 38 7.60 -3.29 6.31
C PHE A 38 8.65 -2.19 6.51
N ALA A 39 8.64 -1.17 5.65
CA ALA A 39 9.51 -0.02 5.78
C ALA A 39 9.22 0.76 7.07
N ALA A 40 7.95 1.03 7.36
CA ALA A 40 7.54 1.66 8.62
C ALA A 40 7.93 0.84 9.86
N LYS A 41 7.99 -0.50 9.75
CA LYS A 41 8.36 -1.41 10.85
C LYS A 41 9.87 -1.55 11.07
N SER A 42 10.68 -1.06 10.14
CA SER A 42 12.11 -1.40 10.05
C SER A 42 12.97 -0.93 11.22
N ASP A 43 12.52 0.09 11.95
CA ASP A 43 13.13 0.59 13.18
C ASP A 43 12.76 -0.25 14.44
N GLY A 44 11.86 -1.21 14.28
CA GLY A 44 11.36 -2.11 15.32
C GLY A 44 10.08 -1.66 16.02
N HIS A 45 9.49 -0.52 15.66
CA HIS A 45 8.29 0.01 16.31
C HIS A 45 7.29 0.54 15.27
N ILE A 46 6.06 0.05 15.31
CA ILE A 46 4.92 0.77 14.74
C ILE A 46 3.99 1.06 15.91
N ASP A 47 3.75 2.35 16.17
CA ASP A 47 2.78 2.77 17.16
C ASP A 47 1.36 2.89 16.55
N GLU A 48 0.35 3.06 17.41
CA GLU A 48 -1.05 3.16 16.98
C GLU A 48 -1.28 4.40 16.09
N ARG A 49 -0.49 5.47 16.26
CA ARG A 49 -0.61 6.70 15.47
C ARG A 49 -0.10 6.45 14.05
N GLU A 50 1.02 5.77 13.90
CA GLU A 50 1.57 5.37 12.60
C GLU A 50 0.62 4.43 11.88
N ARG A 51 0.10 3.42 12.60
CA ARG A 51 -0.94 2.53 12.07
C ARG A 51 -2.14 3.30 11.55
N ALA A 52 -2.68 4.24 12.34
CA ALA A 52 -3.83 5.04 11.96
C ALA A 52 -3.55 5.93 10.74
N ASN A 53 -2.35 6.52 10.66
CA ASN A 53 -1.95 7.34 9.52
C ASN A 53 -1.89 6.52 8.22
N ILE A 54 -1.34 5.30 8.27
CA ILE A 54 -1.29 4.41 7.10
C ILE A 54 -2.73 4.01 6.68
N GLU A 55 -3.60 3.68 7.65
CA GLU A 55 -5.01 3.35 7.36
C GLU A 55 -5.76 4.53 6.73
N GLU A 56 -5.53 5.76 7.18
CA GLU A 56 -6.14 6.96 6.61
C GLU A 56 -5.71 7.19 5.17
N GLN A 57 -4.42 7.01 4.86
CA GLN A 57 -3.89 7.12 3.49
C GLN A 57 -4.52 6.07 2.57
N LEU A 58 -4.66 4.82 3.02
CA LEU A 58 -5.32 3.77 2.22
C LEU A 58 -6.81 4.05 2.02
N ARG A 59 -7.49 4.64 3.01
CA ARG A 59 -8.89 5.06 2.86
C ARG A 59 -9.04 6.17 1.82
N ALA A 60 -8.14 7.16 1.84
CA ALA A 60 -8.12 8.24 0.85
C ALA A 60 -7.89 7.72 -0.58
N ALA A 61 -7.20 6.58 -0.73
CA ALA A 61 -7.00 5.88 -1.99
C ALA A 61 -8.13 4.89 -2.35
N ASN A 62 -9.26 4.87 -1.61
CA ASN A 62 -10.39 3.95 -1.81
C ASN A 62 -10.05 2.46 -1.65
N VAL A 63 -9.08 2.12 -0.79
CA VAL A 63 -8.61 0.75 -0.52
C VAL A 63 -8.76 0.34 0.94
N ASP A 64 -9.78 0.85 1.65
CA ASP A 64 -9.88 0.75 3.10
C ASP A 64 -9.97 -0.70 3.64
N VAL A 65 -10.87 -1.53 3.10
CA VAL A 65 -11.12 -2.90 3.60
C VAL A 65 -9.93 -3.80 3.32
N GLN A 66 -9.48 -3.86 2.06
CA GLN A 66 -8.36 -4.71 1.66
C GLN A 66 -7.04 -4.20 2.25
N GLY A 67 -6.83 -2.88 2.22
CA GLY A 67 -5.66 -2.23 2.80
C GLY A 67 -5.50 -2.55 4.28
N ARG A 68 -6.60 -2.55 5.05
CA ARG A 68 -6.56 -2.92 6.47
C ARG A 68 -6.14 -4.37 6.70
N VAL A 69 -6.63 -5.30 5.90
CA VAL A 69 -6.23 -6.72 5.96
C VAL A 69 -4.74 -6.87 5.66
N LEU A 70 -4.21 -6.13 4.68
CA LEU A 70 -2.80 -6.15 4.33
C LEU A 70 -1.92 -5.54 5.43
N ILE A 71 -2.35 -4.42 6.04
CA ILE A 71 -1.67 -3.84 7.20
C ILE A 71 -1.61 -4.85 8.34
N ASP A 72 -2.74 -5.42 8.75
CA ASP A 72 -2.79 -6.36 9.87
C ASP A 72 -1.92 -7.61 9.59
N ARG A 73 -1.92 -8.11 8.35
CA ARG A 73 -1.02 -9.18 7.90
C ARG A 73 0.45 -8.77 8.01
N ALA A 74 0.82 -7.60 7.49
CA ALA A 74 2.20 -7.13 7.48
C ALA A 74 2.72 -6.89 8.90
N LEU A 75 1.90 -6.35 9.81
CA LEU A 75 2.24 -6.14 11.21
C LEU A 75 2.49 -7.46 11.94
N ALA A 76 1.68 -8.50 11.66
CA ALA A 76 1.82 -9.82 12.26
C ALA A 76 3.01 -10.63 11.72
N GLN A 77 3.55 -10.28 10.54
CA GLN A 77 4.66 -10.99 9.92
C GLN A 77 6.03 -10.47 10.41
N PRO A 78 7.04 -11.36 10.55
CA PRO A 78 8.41 -10.90 10.73
C PRO A 78 8.84 -10.08 9.51
N LEU A 79 9.78 -9.17 9.74
CA LEU A 79 10.28 -8.29 8.70
C LEU A 79 11.15 -9.12 7.74
N ASP A 80 10.59 -9.43 6.56
CA ASP A 80 11.20 -10.33 5.57
C ASP A 80 11.24 -9.69 4.17
N PRO A 81 12.34 -8.99 3.82
CA PRO A 81 12.50 -8.37 2.51
C PRO A 81 12.46 -9.36 1.34
N GLN A 82 12.79 -10.64 1.55
CA GLN A 82 12.73 -11.65 0.49
C GLN A 82 11.29 -11.91 0.08
N SER A 83 10.35 -11.88 1.02
CA SER A 83 8.91 -12.05 0.73
C SER A 83 8.38 -10.97 -0.23
N LEU A 84 8.89 -9.73 -0.13
CA LEU A 84 8.51 -8.64 -1.02
C LEU A 84 9.02 -8.87 -2.45
N ALA A 85 10.22 -9.43 -2.60
CA ALA A 85 10.80 -9.71 -3.91
C ALA A 85 10.17 -10.92 -4.63
N GLN A 86 9.42 -11.77 -3.91
CA GLN A 86 8.83 -12.98 -4.50
C GLN A 86 7.83 -12.62 -5.60
N GLY A 87 8.01 -13.26 -6.77
CA GLY A 87 7.14 -13.09 -7.93
C GLY A 87 7.40 -11.83 -8.75
N ILE A 88 8.30 -10.93 -8.32
CA ILE A 88 8.70 -9.79 -9.14
C ILE A 88 9.51 -10.29 -10.33
N SER A 89 9.02 -9.98 -11.53
CA SER A 89 9.71 -10.29 -12.80
C SER A 89 10.09 -9.04 -13.59
N SER A 90 9.68 -7.86 -13.10
CA SER A 90 9.91 -6.57 -13.74
C SER A 90 10.91 -5.75 -12.93
N GLU A 91 11.94 -5.25 -13.60
CA GLU A 91 12.89 -4.31 -13.01
C GLU A 91 12.19 -3.04 -12.50
N GLN A 92 11.19 -2.55 -13.24
CA GLN A 92 10.40 -1.39 -12.85
C GLN A 92 9.68 -1.61 -11.51
N GLU A 93 9.10 -2.79 -11.30
CA GLU A 93 8.41 -3.10 -10.05
C GLU A 93 9.40 -3.25 -8.89
N ALA A 94 10.58 -3.83 -9.14
CA ALA A 94 11.65 -3.89 -8.14
C ALA A 94 12.10 -2.49 -7.70
N LEU A 95 12.30 -1.58 -8.66
CA LEU A 95 12.66 -0.19 -8.37
C LEU A 95 11.58 0.52 -7.55
N GLU A 96 10.31 0.31 -7.87
CA GLU A 96 9.20 0.92 -7.13
C GLU A 96 9.10 0.43 -5.68
N VAL A 97 9.25 -0.88 -5.45
CA VAL A 97 9.24 -1.44 -4.09
C VAL A 97 10.37 -0.85 -3.26
N TYR A 98 11.56 -0.70 -3.85
CA TYR A 98 12.70 -0.07 -3.19
C TYR A 98 12.44 1.42 -2.91
N TYR A 99 11.96 2.15 -3.92
CA TYR A 99 11.67 3.57 -3.83
C TYR A 99 10.65 3.89 -2.74
N ILE A 100 9.53 3.16 -2.68
CA ILE A 100 8.51 3.34 -1.63
C ILE A 100 9.11 3.09 -0.25
N SER A 101 9.95 2.06 -0.12
CA SER A 101 10.60 1.75 1.15
C SER A 101 11.50 2.89 1.61
N CYS A 102 12.32 3.47 0.73
CA CYS A 102 13.14 4.65 1.03
C CYS A 102 12.31 5.89 1.37
N ALA A 103 11.17 6.09 0.69
CA ALA A 103 10.29 7.24 0.93
C ALA A 103 9.71 7.22 2.35
N VAL A 104 9.41 6.04 2.89
CA VAL A 104 8.86 5.86 4.24
C VAL A 104 9.95 5.94 5.31
N ILE A 105 11.10 5.33 5.07
CA ILE A 105 12.19 5.19 6.05
C ILE A 105 13.00 6.48 6.23
N ASP A 106 13.39 6.77 7.47
CA ASP A 106 14.52 7.65 7.75
C ASP A 106 15.84 6.84 7.78
N ILE A 107 16.76 7.12 6.86
CA ILE A 107 17.93 6.26 6.58
C ILE A 107 19.08 6.49 7.60
N ASP A 108 18.87 7.37 8.57
CA ASP A 108 19.90 7.80 9.53
C ASP A 108 20.24 6.75 10.61
N HIS A 109 19.47 5.67 10.70
CA HIS A 109 19.64 4.61 11.69
C HIS A 109 20.07 3.25 11.09
N PHE A 110 20.75 2.46 11.92
CA PHE A 110 21.37 1.20 11.51
C PHE A 110 20.36 0.12 11.09
N MET A 111 19.19 0.05 11.75
CA MET A 111 18.21 -1.02 11.51
C MET A 111 17.55 -0.85 10.14
N GLU A 112 17.21 0.38 9.82
CA GLU A 112 16.63 0.88 8.60
C GLU A 112 17.60 0.68 7.42
N ARG A 113 18.88 1.02 7.61
CA ARG A 113 19.95 0.72 6.64
C ARG A 113 20.09 -0.79 6.39
N SER A 114 20.03 -1.60 7.45
CA SER A 114 20.11 -3.06 7.32
C SER A 114 18.92 -3.62 6.53
N TYR A 115 17.71 -3.09 6.77
CA TYR A 115 16.52 -3.47 6.03
C TYR A 115 16.64 -3.10 4.55
N LEU A 116 17.00 -1.86 4.22
CA LEU A 116 17.15 -1.41 2.83
C LEU A 116 18.23 -2.21 2.09
N ASN A 117 19.36 -2.50 2.74
CA ASN A 117 20.39 -3.34 2.13
C ASN A 117 19.86 -4.74 1.79
N ALA A 118 19.18 -5.39 2.73
CA ALA A 118 18.59 -6.71 2.52
C ALA A 118 17.49 -6.70 1.45
N LEU A 119 16.67 -5.64 1.40
CA LEU A 119 15.64 -5.46 0.39
C LEU A 119 16.24 -5.28 -0.99
N GLY A 120 17.23 -4.40 -1.13
CA GLY A 120 17.90 -4.19 -2.42
C GLY A 120 18.56 -5.47 -2.94
N GLU A 121 19.14 -6.29 -2.05
CA GLU A 121 19.70 -7.60 -2.41
C GLU A 121 18.62 -8.58 -2.87
N ALA A 122 17.49 -8.66 -2.15
CA ALA A 122 16.34 -9.49 -2.53
C ALA A 122 15.80 -9.11 -3.93
N LEU A 123 15.73 -7.81 -4.20
CA LEU A 123 15.28 -7.23 -5.46
C LEU A 123 16.34 -7.28 -6.57
N LYS A 124 17.56 -7.71 -6.25
CA LYS A 124 18.71 -7.78 -7.17
C LYS A 124 19.06 -6.44 -7.82
N LEU A 125 18.82 -5.34 -7.10
CA LEU A 125 19.17 -4.01 -7.58
C LEU A 125 20.68 -3.79 -7.46
N PRO A 126 21.37 -3.24 -8.47
CA PRO A 126 22.77 -2.85 -8.33
C PRO A 126 22.96 -1.83 -7.19
N GLN A 127 24.09 -1.88 -6.50
CA GLN A 127 24.37 -0.98 -5.37
C GLN A 127 24.29 0.50 -5.78
N GLU A 128 24.88 0.86 -6.91
CA GLU A 128 24.87 2.25 -7.43
C GLU A 128 23.45 2.78 -7.62
N VAL A 129 22.55 1.95 -8.18
CA VAL A 129 21.14 2.31 -8.37
C VAL A 129 20.43 2.56 -7.03
N ARG A 130 20.72 1.75 -6.02
CA ARG A 130 20.16 1.93 -4.67
C ARG A 130 20.62 3.25 -4.06
N GLU A 131 21.92 3.52 -4.12
CA GLU A 131 22.52 4.74 -3.58
C GLU A 131 22.00 6.00 -4.29
N ASP A 132 21.77 5.93 -5.60
CA ASP A 132 21.16 7.01 -6.38
C ASP A 132 19.73 7.30 -5.90
N ILE A 133 18.89 6.27 -5.77
CA ILE A 133 17.50 6.42 -5.27
C ILE A 133 17.49 7.02 -3.86
N GLU A 134 18.34 6.55 -2.97
CA GLU A 134 18.39 7.03 -1.59
C GLU A 134 18.79 8.50 -1.51
N ARG A 135 19.81 8.93 -2.29
CA ARG A 135 20.19 10.35 -2.35
C ARG A 135 19.07 11.22 -2.89
N ASP A 136 18.39 10.77 -3.95
CA ASP A 136 17.28 11.52 -4.54
C ASP A 136 16.13 11.71 -3.55
N ILE A 137 15.74 10.64 -2.84
CA ILE A 137 14.73 10.69 -1.80
C ILE A 137 15.15 11.61 -0.65
N GLN A 138 16.39 11.51 -0.18
CA GLN A 138 16.89 12.34 0.92
C GLN A 138 16.88 13.82 0.54
N ALA A 139 17.29 14.16 -0.69
CA ALA A 139 17.22 15.52 -1.21
C ALA A 139 15.77 16.04 -1.29
N GLN A 140 14.82 15.21 -1.73
CA GLN A 140 13.39 15.56 -1.76
C GLN A 140 12.84 15.83 -0.36
N LYS A 141 13.16 14.98 0.62
CA LYS A 141 12.72 15.14 2.03
C LYS A 141 13.24 16.44 2.64
N GLN A 142 14.49 16.79 2.36
CA GLN A 142 15.09 18.06 2.81
C GLN A 142 14.42 19.27 2.15
N ALA A 143 14.09 19.20 0.86
CA ALA A 143 13.44 20.29 0.14
C ALA A 143 12.02 20.62 0.64
N VAL A 144 11.29 19.62 1.15
CA VAL A 144 9.92 19.80 1.70
C VAL A 144 9.93 20.32 3.14
N THR A 145 11.06 20.13 3.85
CA THR A 145 11.21 20.55 5.25
C THR A 145 11.68 22.02 5.39
N LEU A 146 12.11 22.64 4.29
CA LEU A 146 12.53 24.05 4.19
C LEU A 146 11.38 24.96 3.75
#